data_AF-A0A936YEE1-F1
#
_entry.id   AF-A0A936YEE1-F1
#
_cell.length_a   1.000
_cell.length_b   1.000
_cell.length_c   1.000
_cell.angle_alpha   90.00
_cell.angle_beta   90.00
_cell.angle_gamma   90.00
#
_symmetry.space_group_name_H-M   'P 1'
#
loop_
_entity.id
_entity.type
_entity.pdbx_description
1 polymer ?
#
loop_
_entity_poly.entity_id
_entity_poly.type
_entity_poly.pdbx_seq_one_letter_code
_entity_poly.pdbx_strand_id
1 'polypeptide(L)'
;MANSTLPNTLSSTLASIPKNLPKLTPKQLCFCHEYMVDLNGTKAAMRAGYSRKTANEQAARLLANVSIVGIIDILIIERIERIQITSDDVMRRLDDLYHRAHEAKKFNVAIAALTAIGKHIGYFPPEK
;
A
#
# COMPACT_ATOMS: atom_id res chain seq x y z
N MET A 1 21.06 -1.34 18.92
CA MET A 1 21.23 -0.43 17.77
C MET A 1 20.06 -0.70 16.84
N ALA A 2 19.03 0.14 16.92
CA ALA A 2 17.80 -0.03 16.16
C ALA A 2 18.07 0.29 14.70
N ASN A 3 18.13 -0.73 13.85
CA ASN A 3 18.25 -0.53 12.42
C ASN A 3 16.85 -0.16 11.90
N SER A 4 16.49 1.11 12.07
CA SER A 4 15.31 1.74 11.48
C SER A 4 15.52 1.89 9.98
N THR A 5 15.63 0.78 9.27
CA THR A 5 15.56 0.79 7.82
C THR A 5 14.09 0.92 7.47
N LEU A 6 13.59 2.16 7.51
CA LEU A 6 12.50 2.53 6.61
C LEU A 6 12.89 1.94 5.24
N PRO A 7 12.03 1.14 4.58
CA PRO A 7 12.42 0.51 3.33
C PRO A 7 12.94 1.61 2.41
N ASN A 8 14.16 1.42 1.86
CA ASN A 8 14.87 2.41 1.03
C ASN A 8 13.99 2.99 -0.11
N THR A 9 12.90 2.30 -0.43
CA THR A 9 11.82 2.75 -1.32
C THR A 9 11.10 3.99 -0.82
N LEU A 10 10.69 4.09 0.46
CA LEU A 10 9.94 5.26 0.97
C LEU A 10 10.76 6.55 0.97
N SER A 11 12.06 6.45 1.26
CA SER A 11 12.98 7.60 1.18
C SER A 11 13.16 8.08 -0.27
N SER A 12 13.24 7.15 -1.23
CA SER A 12 13.27 7.48 -2.66
C SER A 12 11.92 8.01 -3.18
N THR A 13 10.80 7.52 -2.66
CA THR A 13 9.45 7.99 -3.00
C THR A 13 9.23 9.41 -2.48
N LEU A 14 9.60 9.69 -1.22
CA LEU A 14 9.59 11.03 -0.62
C LEU A 14 10.42 12.03 -1.44
N ALA A 15 11.58 11.60 -1.97
CA ALA A 15 12.42 12.44 -2.84
C ALA A 15 11.79 12.72 -4.21
N SER A 16 10.87 11.87 -4.68
CA SER A 16 10.15 12.01 -5.94
C SER A 16 8.81 12.76 -5.80
N ILE A 17 8.35 13.06 -4.59
CA ILE A 17 7.14 13.87 -4.39
C ILE A 17 7.43 15.30 -4.87
N PRO A 18 6.63 15.85 -5.80
CA PRO A 18 6.86 17.20 -6.28
C PRO A 18 6.77 18.20 -5.11
N LYS A 19 7.85 18.92 -4.83
CA LYS A 19 7.93 19.95 -3.75
C LYS A 19 6.95 21.11 -3.92
N ASN A 20 6.25 21.18 -5.05
CA ASN A 20 5.24 22.19 -5.36
C ASN A 20 4.00 21.47 -5.88
N LEU A 21 3.19 20.93 -4.97
CA LEU A 21 1.92 20.32 -5.35
C LEU A 21 0.97 21.44 -5.84
N PRO A 22 0.52 21.42 -7.10
CA PRO A 22 -0.52 22.35 -7.53
C PRO A 22 -1.75 22.12 -6.66
N LYS A 23 -2.43 23.20 -6.26
CA LYS A 23 -3.66 23.15 -5.47
C LYS A 23 -4.66 22.21 -6.15
N LEU A 24 -4.80 21.01 -5.60
CA LEU A 24 -5.82 20.06 -6.03
C LEU A 24 -7.19 20.64 -5.73
N THR A 25 -8.12 20.37 -6.63
CA THR A 25 -9.52 20.72 -6.38
C THR A 25 -10.06 19.89 -5.21
N PRO A 26 -11.06 20.38 -4.45
CA PRO A 26 -11.69 19.61 -3.38
C PRO A 26 -12.16 18.22 -3.84
N LYS A 27 -12.60 18.12 -5.10
CA LYS A 27 -13.06 16.87 -5.71
C LYS A 27 -11.92 15.86 -5.93
N GLN A 28 -10.75 16.33 -6.35
CA GLN A 28 -9.58 15.46 -6.52
C GLN A 28 -9.01 15.03 -5.16
N LEU A 29 -9.01 15.91 -4.16
CA LEU A 29 -8.63 15.53 -2.79
C LEU A 29 -9.56 14.45 -2.24
N CYS A 30 -10.87 14.61 -2.41
CA CYS A 30 -11.85 13.59 -2.04
C CYS A 30 -11.56 12.25 -2.75
N PHE A 31 -11.22 12.28 -4.04
CA PHE A 31 -10.79 11.08 -4.77
C PHE A 31 -9.57 10.41 -4.12
N CYS A 32 -8.52 11.17 -3.76
CA CYS A 32 -7.33 10.61 -3.10
C CYS A 32 -7.68 9.91 -1.78
N HIS A 33 -8.49 10.56 -0.93
CA HIS A 33 -8.91 9.96 0.34
C HIS A 33 -9.76 8.70 0.15
N GLU A 34 -10.71 8.73 -0.79
CA GLU A 34 -11.57 7.58 -1.10
C GLU A 34 -10.79 6.42 -1.72
N TYR A 35 -9.80 6.72 -2.56
CA TYR A 35 -8.92 5.72 -3.14
C TYR A 35 -8.13 4.97 -2.06
N MET A 36 -7.70 5.67 -1.01
CA MET A 36 -6.98 5.07 0.10
C MET A 36 -7.83 4.09 0.95
N VAL A 37 -9.14 4.04 0.77
CA VAL A 37 -10.03 3.11 1.50
C VAL A 37 -9.93 1.69 0.95
N ASP A 38 -10.04 1.53 -0.36
CA ASP A 38 -10.16 0.22 -1.01
C ASP A 38 -9.21 0.00 -2.21
N LEU A 39 -8.34 0.99 -2.50
CA LEU A 39 -7.44 1.02 -3.66
C LEU A 39 -8.20 0.79 -4.98
N ASN A 40 -9.48 1.18 -5.03
CA ASN A 40 -10.32 1.03 -6.20
C ASN A 40 -10.64 2.40 -6.82
N GLY A 41 -9.95 2.71 -7.92
CA GLY A 41 -10.11 3.99 -8.62
C GLY A 41 -11.56 4.29 -9.03
N THR A 42 -12.28 3.31 -9.59
CA THR A 42 -13.65 3.53 -10.06
C THR A 42 -14.60 3.86 -8.90
N LYS A 43 -14.53 3.11 -7.80
CA LYS A 43 -15.36 3.37 -6.61
C LYS A 43 -14.98 4.69 -5.95
N ALA A 44 -13.69 5.00 -5.87
CA ALA A 44 -13.21 6.28 -5.34
C ALA A 44 -13.74 7.47 -6.16
N ALA A 45 -13.71 7.37 -7.49
CA ALA A 45 -14.26 8.41 -8.36
C ALA A 45 -15.78 8.58 -8.16
N MET A 46 -16.54 7.49 -7.99
CA MET A 46 -17.96 7.58 -7.69
C MET A 46 -18.24 8.27 -6.35
N ARG A 47 -17.51 7.92 -5.30
CA ARG A 47 -17.66 8.53 -3.96
C ARG A 47 -17.21 9.99 -3.92
N ALA A 48 -16.18 10.33 -4.69
CA ALA A 48 -15.73 11.70 -4.90
C ALA A 48 -16.69 12.54 -5.79
N GLY A 49 -17.83 11.97 -6.21
CA GLY A 49 -18.88 12.69 -6.94
C GLY A 49 -18.63 12.81 -8.44
N TYR A 50 -17.77 11.99 -9.04
CA TYR A 50 -17.69 11.86 -10.50
C TYR A 50 -18.89 11.06 -11.05
N SER A 51 -19.23 11.30 -12.31
CA SER A 51 -20.34 10.59 -12.96
C SER A 51 -20.10 9.10 -12.96
N ARG A 52 -21.09 8.32 -12.51
CA ARG A 52 -21.00 6.85 -12.50
C ARG A 52 -20.70 6.27 -13.88
N LYS A 53 -21.19 6.90 -14.95
CA LYS A 53 -20.98 6.44 -16.33
C LYS A 53 -19.52 6.59 -16.78
N THR A 54 -18.79 7.57 -16.27
CA THR A 54 -17.40 7.86 -16.67
C THR A 54 -16.40 7.66 -15.54
N ALA A 55 -16.83 7.10 -14.40
CA ALA A 55 -16.01 6.96 -13.21
C ALA A 55 -14.71 6.18 -13.46
N ASN A 56 -14.77 5.14 -14.30
CA ASN A 56 -13.59 4.35 -14.67
C ASN A 56 -12.57 5.18 -15.49
N GLU A 57 -13.03 5.89 -16.52
CA GLU A 57 -12.17 6.75 -17.34
C GLU A 57 -11.58 7.91 -16.54
N GLN A 58 -12.40 8.51 -15.67
CA GLN A 58 -11.95 9.58 -14.77
C GLN A 58 -10.92 9.06 -13.78
N ALA A 59 -11.15 7.89 -13.17
CA ALA A 59 -10.19 7.27 -12.27
C ALA A 59 -8.84 7.01 -12.96
N ALA A 60 -8.85 6.46 -14.17
CA ALA A 60 -7.62 6.22 -14.93
C ALA A 60 -6.86 7.54 -15.20
N ARG A 61 -7.57 8.61 -15.58
CA ARG A 61 -6.96 9.93 -15.79
C ARG A 61 -6.42 10.55 -14.50
N LEU A 62 -7.14 10.39 -13.39
CA LEU A 62 -6.73 10.91 -12.08
C LEU A 62 -5.47 10.17 -11.58
N LEU A 63 -5.42 8.85 -11.72
CA LEU A 63 -4.26 8.04 -11.35
C LEU A 63 -3.04 8.25 -12.26
N ALA A 64 -3.23 8.75 -13.49
CA ALA A 64 -2.14 9.17 -14.35
C ALA A 64 -1.60 10.58 -14.01
N ASN A 65 -2.30 11.35 -13.16
CA ASN A 65 -1.88 12.69 -12.78
C ASN A 65 -0.85 12.66 -11.65
N VAL A 66 0.37 13.15 -11.94
CA VAL A 66 1.50 13.17 -10.99
C VAL A 66 1.17 13.89 -9.68
N SER A 67 0.32 14.92 -9.69
CA SER A 67 -0.06 15.64 -8.47
C SER A 67 -0.98 14.82 -7.57
N ILE A 68 -1.85 14.01 -8.18
CA ILE A 68 -2.75 13.10 -7.46
C ILE A 68 -1.95 11.92 -6.89
N VAL A 69 -1.07 11.33 -7.70
CA VAL A 69 -0.15 10.27 -7.25
C VAL A 69 0.70 10.77 -6.09
N GLY A 70 1.25 11.98 -6.18
CA GLY A 70 2.02 12.60 -5.09
C GLY A 70 1.23 12.75 -3.79
N ILE A 71 -0.06 13.10 -3.83
CA ILE A 71 -0.89 13.10 -2.61
C ILE A 71 -1.11 11.67 -2.09
N ILE A 72 -1.39 10.71 -2.98
CA ILE A 72 -1.59 9.32 -2.56
C ILE A 72 -0.34 8.78 -1.86
N ASP A 73 0.85 9.11 -2.36
CA ASP A 73 2.13 8.74 -1.73
C ASP A 73 2.27 9.34 -0.34
N ILE A 74 1.93 10.63 -0.16
CA ILE A 74 1.89 11.28 1.16
C ILE A 74 0.92 10.55 2.09
N LEU A 75 -0.30 10.25 1.64
CA LEU A 75 -1.30 9.54 2.45
C LEU A 75 -0.85 8.12 2.83
N ILE A 76 -0.10 7.44 1.96
CA ILE A 76 0.50 6.13 2.26
C ILE A 76 1.54 6.29 3.37
N ILE A 77 2.40 7.30 3.30
CA ILE A 77 3.46 7.54 4.28
C ILE A 77 2.85 7.91 5.64
N GLU A 78 1.89 8.84 5.68
CA GLU A 78 1.15 9.19 6.90
C GLU A 78 0.48 7.95 7.52
N ARG A 79 -0.08 7.05 6.69
CA ARG A 79 -0.68 5.80 7.16
C ARG A 79 0.38 4.87 7.77
N ILE A 80 1.53 4.72 7.12
CA ILE A 80 2.63 3.88 7.62
C ILE A 80 3.15 4.45 8.95
N GLU A 81 3.38 5.76 9.02
CA GLU A 81 3.81 6.46 10.23
C GLU A 81 2.78 6.35 11.37
N ARG A 82 1.49 6.34 11.07
CA ARG A 82 0.46 6.14 12.11
C ARG A 82 0.40 4.69 12.60
N ILE A 83 0.57 3.74 11.69
CA ILE A 83 0.43 2.30 11.99
C ILE A 83 1.67 1.76 12.71
N GLN A 84 2.86 2.31 12.46
CA GLN A 84 4.12 1.91 13.10
C GLN A 84 4.41 0.39 13.02
N ILE A 85 3.86 -0.29 12.01
CA ILE A 85 4.16 -1.71 11.74
C ILE A 85 5.30 -1.75 10.74
N THR A 86 6.42 -2.30 11.18
CA THR A 86 7.59 -2.54 10.33
C THR A 86 7.48 -3.88 9.60
N SER A 87 8.34 -4.11 8.61
CA SER A 87 8.41 -5.43 7.98
C SER A 87 8.76 -6.53 8.99
N ASP A 88 9.67 -6.23 9.93
CA ASP A 88 10.05 -7.16 11.00
C ASP A 88 8.86 -7.53 11.89
N ASP A 89 7.98 -6.59 12.19
CA ASP A 89 6.76 -6.86 12.98
C ASP A 89 5.80 -7.81 12.24
N VAL A 90 5.68 -7.65 10.92
CA VAL A 90 4.88 -8.58 10.10
C VAL A 90 5.51 -9.96 10.09
N MET A 91 6.83 -10.04 9.94
CA MET A 91 7.57 -11.31 9.90
C MET A 91 7.47 -12.07 11.24
N ARG A 92 7.60 -11.37 12.37
CA ARG A 92 7.37 -11.97 13.71
C ARG A 92 5.96 -12.50 13.89
N ARG A 93 4.95 -11.78 13.38
CA ARG A 93 3.55 -12.24 13.43
C ARG A 93 3.28 -13.44 12.53
N LEU A 94 3.94 -13.52 11.37
CA LEU A 94 3.86 -14.70 10.49
C LEU A 94 4.49 -15.93 11.13
N ASP A 95 5.61 -15.76 11.84
CA ASP A 95 6.26 -16.85 12.60
C ASP A 95 5.38 -17.36 13.75
N ASP A 96 4.78 -16.47 14.54
CA ASP A 96 3.81 -16.85 15.58
C ASP A 96 2.57 -17.56 14.98
N LEU A 97 2.06 -17.07 13.85
CA LEU A 97 0.95 -17.73 13.15
C LEU A 97 1.33 -19.13 12.65
N TYR A 98 2.56 -19.30 12.15
CA TYR A 98 3.08 -20.60 11.74
C TYR A 98 3.07 -21.59 12.91
N HIS A 99 3.63 -21.22 14.07
CA HIS A 99 3.67 -22.09 15.24
C HIS A 99 2.25 -22.52 15.68
N ARG A 100 1.32 -21.56 15.77
CA ARG A 100 -0.08 -21.85 16.12
C ARG A 100 -0.79 -22.73 15.09
N ALA A 101 -0.56 -22.49 13.80
CA ALA A 101 -1.15 -23.30 12.73
C ALA A 101 -0.58 -24.71 12.70
N HIS A 102 0.72 -24.86 13.00
CA HIS A 102 1.41 -26.15 13.11
C HIS A 102 0.87 -26.97 14.28
N GLU A 103 0.72 -26.37 15.47
CA GLU A 103 0.10 -27.01 16.63
C GLU A 103 -1.35 -27.44 16.35
N ALA A 104 -2.11 -26.63 15.61
CA ALA A 104 -3.46 -26.93 15.17
C ALA A 104 -3.54 -27.93 13.98
N LYS A 105 -2.41 -28.46 13.49
CA LYS A 105 -2.29 -29.35 12.33
C LYS A 105 -2.89 -28.76 11.03
N LYS A 106 -2.96 -27.43 10.93
CA LYS A 106 -3.46 -26.68 9.75
C LYS A 106 -2.31 -26.33 8.81
N PHE A 107 -1.72 -27.36 8.19
CA PHE A 107 -0.50 -27.22 7.38
C PHE A 107 -0.66 -26.28 6.18
N ASN A 108 -1.86 -26.14 5.60
CA ASN A 108 -2.10 -25.21 4.49
C ASN A 108 -1.82 -23.75 4.87
N VAL A 109 -2.19 -23.35 6.09
CA VAL A 109 -1.95 -21.98 6.59
C VAL A 109 -0.47 -21.80 6.93
N ALA A 110 0.16 -22.83 7.50
CA ALA A 110 1.58 -22.82 7.82
C ALA A 110 2.47 -22.69 6.56
N ILE A 111 2.15 -23.42 5.49
CA ILE A 111 2.86 -23.33 4.20
C ILE A 111 2.72 -21.93 3.59
N ALA A 112 1.53 -21.33 3.67
CA ALA A 112 1.30 -19.98 3.17
C ALA A 112 2.14 -18.94 3.93
N ALA A 113 2.23 -19.05 5.26
CA ALA A 113 3.09 -18.19 6.08
C ALA A 113 4.57 -18.33 5.71
N LEU A 114 5.08 -19.56 5.59
CA LEU A 114 6.46 -19.83 5.19
C LEU A 114 6.78 -19.35 3.78
N THR A 115 5.83 -19.46 2.85
CA THR A 115 5.99 -18.97 1.47
C THR A 115 6.08 -17.44 1.45
N ALA A 116 5.25 -16.75 2.24
CA ALA A 116 5.31 -15.30 2.37
C ALA A 116 6.67 -14.83 2.95
N ILE A 117 7.15 -15.53 3.99
CA ILE A 117 8.48 -15.30 4.57
C ILE A 117 9.58 -15.52 3.53
N GLY A 118 9.56 -16.66 2.83
CA GLY A 118 10.54 -17.04 1.81
C GLY A 118 10.61 -16.04 0.64
N LYS A 119 9.47 -15.50 0.20
CA LYS A 119 9.41 -14.45 -0.82
C LYS A 119 10.01 -13.14 -0.31
N HIS A 120 9.74 -12.76 0.94
CA HIS A 120 10.29 -11.53 1.53
C HIS A 120 11.82 -11.57 1.66
N ILE A 121 12.40 -12.73 2.01
CA ILE A 121 13.86 -12.91 2.11
C ILE A 121 14.53 -13.18 0.75
N GLY A 122 13.77 -13.26 -0.34
CA GLY A 122 14.30 -13.50 -1.69
C GLY A 122 14.73 -14.94 -1.98
N TYR A 123 14.25 -15.93 -1.21
CA TYR A 123 14.59 -17.35 -1.40
C TYR A 123 13.91 -17.98 -2.62
N PHE A 124 12.73 -17.47 -3.02
CA PHE A 124 12.04 -17.92 -4.22
C PHE A 124 12.36 -16.99 -5.40
N PRO A 125 13.14 -17.42 -6.40
CA PRO A 125 13.27 -16.65 -7.64
C PRO A 125 11.89 -16.54 -8.31
N PRO A 126 11.55 -15.40 -8.95
CA PRO A 126 10.31 -15.31 -9.71
C PRO A 126 10.32 -16.38 -10.81
N GLU A 127 9.24 -17.16 -10.89
CA GLU A 127 9.00 -18.03 -12.04
C GLU A 127 8.99 -17.16 -13.31
N LYS A 128 9.84 -17.52 -14.27
CA LYS A 128 10.03 -16.80 -15.55
C LYS A 128 8.80 -16.90 -16.44
#